data_AF-A0A496ZLU1-F1
#
_entry.id   AF-A0A496ZLU1-F1
#
_cell.length_a   1.000
_cell.length_b   1.000
_cell.length_c   1.000
_cell.angle_alpha   90.00
_cell.angle_beta   90.00
_cell.angle_gamma   90.00
#
_symmetry.space_group_name_H-M   'P 1'
#
loop_
_entity.id
_entity.type
_entity.pdbx_description
1 polymer ?
#
loop_
_entity_poly.entity_id
_entity_poly.type
_entity_poly.pdbx_seq_one_letter_code
_entity_poly.pdbx_strand_id
1 'polypeptide(L)'
;MSLEDITPLQIRNKTFSKSFYGYKVNEVFEYLSQLADIIEKNNQEIELLKIKINDTENKLQELEGKNKLIERALIMAESIKDKMIKNAEKEASNIIEKARLEGEDIVNKAISTANKKIAKSKNYLQLLEHDYVNLKERKKVFISQFSAKISALLELLKEDSKSNNCTEKKWHTE
;
A
#
# COMPACT_ATOMS: atom_id res chain seq x y z
N MET A 1 -36.20 -3.73 73.31
CA MET A 1 -35.80 -5.01 72.70
C MET A 1 -36.45 -5.03 71.33
N SER A 2 -35.68 -4.68 70.30
CA SER A 2 -36.13 -4.71 68.89
C SER A 2 -36.52 -6.14 68.53
N LEU A 3 -37.62 -6.31 67.80
CA LEU A 3 -38.13 -7.62 67.38
C LEU A 3 -37.14 -8.40 66.48
N GLU A 4 -36.09 -7.75 65.97
CA GLU A 4 -35.06 -8.36 65.13
C GLU A 4 -34.11 -9.33 65.84
N ASP A 5 -34.04 -9.33 67.18
CA ASP A 5 -33.05 -10.15 67.92
C ASP A 5 -33.63 -11.43 68.55
N ILE A 6 -34.84 -11.83 68.17
CA ILE A 6 -35.50 -13.02 68.73
C ILE A 6 -35.25 -14.23 67.84
N THR A 7 -34.44 -15.17 68.32
CA THR A 7 -34.15 -16.45 67.65
C THR A 7 -35.26 -17.49 67.91
N PRO A 8 -35.49 -18.44 66.99
CA PRO A 8 -36.41 -19.57 67.21
C PRO A 8 -36.13 -20.31 68.53
N LEU A 9 -34.85 -20.43 68.90
CA LEU A 9 -34.41 -21.04 70.15
C LEU A 9 -34.84 -20.23 71.38
N GLN A 10 -34.76 -18.90 71.33
CA GLN A 10 -35.23 -18.03 72.41
C GLN A 10 -36.76 -18.06 72.55
N ILE A 11 -37.50 -18.28 71.47
CA ILE A 11 -38.96 -18.45 71.49
C ILE A 11 -39.33 -19.77 72.17
N ARG A 12 -38.69 -20.88 71.77
CA ARG A 12 -38.91 -22.21 72.37
C ARG A 12 -38.57 -22.24 73.87
N ASN A 13 -37.55 -21.49 74.30
CA ASN A 13 -37.11 -21.44 75.70
C ASN A 13 -37.77 -20.32 76.53
N LYS A 14 -38.76 -19.60 75.98
CA LYS A 14 -39.39 -18.48 76.68
C LYS A 14 -40.32 -18.97 77.80
N THR A 15 -40.05 -18.56 79.03
CA THR A 15 -40.91 -18.83 80.20
C THR A 15 -41.70 -17.58 80.60
N PHE A 16 -42.98 -17.75 80.94
CA PHE A 16 -43.84 -16.67 81.45
C PHE A 16 -44.17 -16.87 82.94
N SER A 17 -44.39 -15.77 83.65
CA SER A 17 -44.91 -15.79 85.02
C SER A 17 -46.38 -16.23 85.06
N LYS A 18 -46.77 -16.96 86.10
CA LYS A 18 -48.17 -17.42 86.28
C LYS A 18 -48.99 -16.33 86.98
N SER A 19 -50.19 -16.06 86.48
CA SER A 19 -51.16 -15.12 87.08
C SER A 19 -52.52 -15.81 87.25
N PHE A 20 -53.33 -15.34 88.21
CA PHE A 20 -54.63 -15.92 88.58
C PHE A 20 -55.66 -15.87 87.43
N TYR A 21 -55.48 -14.95 86.46
CA TYR A 21 -56.26 -14.82 85.22
C TYR A 21 -55.35 -14.77 83.99
N GLY A 22 -54.91 -15.92 83.49
CA GLY A 22 -53.99 -16.01 82.35
C GLY A 22 -54.41 -17.03 81.29
N TYR A 23 -53.77 -16.97 80.12
CA TYR A 23 -53.94 -17.95 79.06
C TYR A 23 -53.44 -19.35 79.47
N LYS A 24 -54.00 -20.39 78.85
CA LYS A 24 -53.59 -21.77 79.11
C LYS A 24 -52.15 -21.99 78.68
N VAL A 25 -51.31 -22.45 79.62
CA VAL A 25 -49.87 -22.66 79.41
C VAL A 25 -49.60 -23.56 78.21
N ASN A 26 -50.31 -24.69 78.06
CA ASN A 26 -50.10 -25.63 76.95
C ASN A 26 -50.41 -25.01 75.58
N GLU A 27 -51.48 -24.24 75.47
CA GLU A 27 -51.90 -23.58 74.22
C GLU A 27 -50.90 -22.49 73.81
N VAL A 28 -50.37 -21.74 74.77
CA VAL A 28 -49.30 -20.76 74.54
C VAL A 28 -48.01 -21.45 74.11
N PHE A 29 -47.62 -22.56 74.75
CA PHE A 29 -46.43 -23.32 74.36
C PHE A 29 -46.52 -23.90 72.94
N GLU A 30 -47.68 -24.44 72.57
CA GLU A 30 -47.92 -24.97 71.23
C GLU A 30 -47.86 -23.85 70.18
N TYR A 31 -48.48 -22.70 70.44
CA TYR A 31 -48.40 -21.52 69.58
C TYR A 31 -46.95 -21.00 69.45
N LEU A 32 -46.20 -20.92 70.55
CA LEU A 32 -44.78 -20.51 70.51
C LEU A 32 -43.92 -21.50 69.72
N SER A 33 -44.20 -22.80 69.79
CA SER A 33 -43.49 -23.81 69.00
C SER A 33 -43.76 -23.61 67.50
N GLN A 34 -45.03 -23.45 67.11
CA GLN A 34 -45.40 -23.17 65.72
C GLN A 34 -44.79 -21.85 65.22
N LEU A 35 -44.77 -20.81 66.06
CA LEU A 35 -44.15 -19.53 65.73
C LEU A 35 -42.63 -19.68 65.53
N ALA A 36 -41.96 -20.45 66.38
CA ALA A 36 -40.53 -20.74 66.23
C ALA A 36 -40.24 -21.47 64.91
N ASP A 37 -41.06 -22.47 64.54
CA ASP A 37 -40.91 -23.23 63.30
C ASP A 37 -41.09 -22.34 62.06
N ILE A 38 -42.07 -21.43 62.08
CA ILE A 38 -42.31 -20.47 60.98
C ILE A 38 -41.12 -19.52 60.83
N ILE A 39 -40.60 -18.98 61.95
CA ILE A 39 -39.44 -18.08 61.92
C ILE A 39 -38.18 -18.81 61.43
N GLU A 40 -37.98 -20.05 61.86
CA GLU A 40 -36.86 -20.89 61.40
C GLU A 40 -36.92 -21.11 59.88
N LYS A 41 -38.11 -21.47 59.35
CA LYS A 41 -38.33 -21.63 57.91
C LYS A 41 -38.11 -20.32 57.13
N ASN A 42 -38.66 -19.21 57.62
CA ASN A 42 -38.49 -17.91 56.99
C ASN A 42 -37.02 -17.48 56.96
N ASN A 43 -36.27 -17.73 58.03
CA ASN A 43 -34.84 -17.42 58.09
C ASN A 43 -34.04 -18.24 57.06
N GLN A 44 -34.34 -19.54 56.92
CA GLN A 44 -33.73 -20.38 55.89
C GLN A 44 -34.05 -19.88 54.49
N GLU A 45 -35.30 -19.48 54.22
CA GLU A 45 -35.70 -18.94 52.93
C GLU A 45 -35.00 -17.60 52.63
N ILE A 46 -34.88 -16.71 53.62
CA ILE A 46 -34.12 -15.45 53.49
C ILE A 46 -32.66 -15.74 53.16
N GLU A 47 -32.03 -16.71 53.81
CA GLU A 47 -30.64 -17.08 53.55
C GLU A 47 -30.47 -17.63 52.12
N LEU A 48 -31.36 -18.52 51.68
CA LEU A 48 -31.38 -19.03 50.31
C LEU A 48 -31.60 -17.94 49.26
N LEU A 49 -32.50 -16.99 49.53
CA LEU A 49 -32.75 -15.85 48.65
C LEU A 49 -31.53 -14.93 48.58
N LYS A 50 -30.85 -14.67 49.70
CA LYS A 50 -29.60 -13.89 49.73
C LYS A 50 -28.50 -14.54 48.89
N ILE A 51 -28.34 -15.86 48.97
CA ILE A 51 -27.38 -16.60 48.14
C ILE A 51 -27.73 -16.44 46.66
N LYS A 52 -28.99 -16.63 46.28
CA LYS A 52 -29.44 -16.47 44.89
C LYS A 52 -29.24 -15.05 44.35
N ILE A 53 -29.51 -14.03 45.17
CA ILE A 53 -29.29 -12.63 44.81
C ILE A 53 -27.81 -12.41 44.51
N ASN A 54 -26.92 -12.82 45.42
CA ASN A 54 -25.48 -12.66 45.24
C ASN A 54 -24.97 -13.38 43.97
N ASP A 55 -25.40 -14.63 43.75
CA ASP A 55 -25.06 -15.37 42.52
C ASP A 55 -25.54 -14.66 41.24
N THR A 56 -26.72 -14.06 41.29
CA THR A 56 -27.30 -13.34 40.14
C THR A 56 -26.59 -12.02 39.89
N GLU A 57 -26.25 -11.29 40.95
CA GLU A 57 -25.46 -10.05 40.88
C GLU A 57 -24.06 -10.32 40.31
N ASN A 58 -23.39 -11.39 40.73
CA ASN A 58 -22.08 -11.78 40.20
C ASN A 58 -22.16 -12.09 38.69
N LYS A 59 -23.18 -12.83 38.26
CA LYS A 59 -23.41 -13.13 36.83
C LYS A 59 -23.71 -11.87 36.04
N LEU A 60 -24.51 -10.96 36.59
CA LEU A 60 -24.82 -9.69 35.94
C LEU A 60 -23.55 -8.87 35.76
N GLN A 61 -22.71 -8.77 36.78
CA GLN A 61 -21.44 -8.06 36.71
C GLN A 61 -20.48 -8.66 35.66
N GLU A 62 -20.43 -9.99 35.56
CA GLU A 62 -19.66 -10.67 34.51
C GLU A 62 -20.18 -10.34 33.10
N LEU A 63 -21.50 -10.37 32.91
CA LEU A 63 -22.15 -10.03 31.63
C LEU A 63 -21.95 -8.56 31.26
N GLU A 64 -22.04 -7.64 32.21
CA GLU A 64 -21.73 -6.22 31.99
C GLU A 64 -20.26 -6.03 31.59
N GLY A 65 -19.34 -6.77 32.22
CA GLY A 65 -17.93 -6.78 31.83
C GLY A 65 -17.71 -7.25 30.39
N LYS A 66 -18.39 -8.34 29.99
CA LYS A 66 -18.36 -8.85 28.61
C LYS A 66 -18.96 -7.86 27.62
N ASN A 67 -20.09 -7.24 27.93
CA ASN A 67 -20.71 -6.24 27.08
C ASN A 67 -19.79 -5.03 26.86
N LYS A 68 -19.14 -4.52 27.90
CA LYS A 68 -18.14 -3.45 27.78
C LYS A 68 -16.96 -3.84 26.89
N LEU A 69 -16.53 -5.10 26.94
CA LEU A 69 -15.47 -5.59 26.07
C LEU A 69 -15.91 -5.67 24.61
N ILE A 70 -17.12 -6.17 24.35
CA ILE A 70 -17.72 -6.22 23.01
C ILE A 70 -17.86 -4.80 22.44
N GLU A 71 -18.34 -3.86 23.23
CA GLU A 71 -18.47 -2.46 22.83
C GLU A 71 -17.12 -1.85 22.43
N ARG A 72 -16.08 -2.05 23.23
CA ARG A 72 -14.72 -1.62 22.88
C ARG A 72 -14.19 -2.30 21.63
N ALA A 73 -14.43 -3.60 21.47
CA ALA A 73 -14.00 -4.35 20.30
C ALA A 73 -14.70 -3.84 19.03
N LEU A 74 -15.98 -3.48 19.11
CA LEU A 74 -16.74 -2.91 18.00
C LEU A 74 -16.18 -1.54 17.59
N ILE A 75 -15.97 -0.64 18.55
CA ILE A 75 -15.37 0.69 18.30
C ILE A 75 -13.98 0.54 17.68
N MET A 76 -13.18 -0.42 18.18
CA MET A 76 -11.88 -0.72 17.62
C MET A 76 -11.97 -1.24 16.18
N ALA A 77 -12.90 -2.17 15.90
CA ALA A 77 -13.12 -2.70 14.56
C ALA A 77 -13.53 -1.60 13.58
N GLU A 78 -14.39 -0.67 13.99
CA GLU A 78 -14.75 0.51 13.18
C GLU A 78 -13.54 1.41 12.92
N SER A 79 -12.72 1.70 13.95
CA SER A 79 -11.50 2.47 13.77
C SER A 79 -10.49 1.80 12.84
N ILE A 80 -10.36 0.47 12.92
CA ILE A 80 -9.49 -0.32 12.02
C ILE A 80 -10.01 -0.23 10.59
N LYS A 81 -11.33 -0.40 10.38
CA LYS A 81 -11.97 -0.25 9.07
C LYS A 81 -11.67 1.11 8.47
N ASP A 82 -11.84 2.19 9.22
CA ASP A 82 -11.60 3.55 8.72
C ASP A 82 -10.12 3.80 8.42
N LYS A 83 -9.20 3.30 9.26
CA LYS A 83 -7.76 3.36 9.00
C LYS A 83 -7.37 2.56 7.76
N MET A 84 -7.97 1.39 7.56
CA MET A 84 -7.71 0.52 6.41
C MET A 84 -8.15 1.21 5.11
N ILE A 85 -9.33 1.82 5.08
CA ILE A 85 -9.82 2.58 3.93
C ILE A 85 -8.88 3.75 3.62
N LYS A 86 -8.54 4.58 4.61
CA LYS A 86 -7.63 5.71 4.42
C LYS A 86 -6.24 5.30 3.92
N ASN A 87 -5.70 4.20 4.45
CA ASN A 87 -4.41 3.66 3.99
C ASN A 87 -4.51 3.14 2.56
N ALA A 88 -5.58 2.43 2.20
CA ALA A 88 -5.79 1.94 0.84
C ALA A 88 -5.92 3.09 -0.17
N GLU A 89 -6.65 4.15 0.16
CA GLU A 89 -6.77 5.35 -0.67
C GLU A 89 -5.43 6.06 -0.86
N LYS A 90 -4.67 6.22 0.23
CA LYS A 90 -3.33 6.82 0.18
C LYS A 90 -2.38 5.99 -0.68
N GLU A 91 -2.39 4.66 -0.52
CA GLU A 91 -1.53 3.77 -1.28
C GLU A 91 -1.92 3.74 -2.76
N ALA A 92 -3.22 3.75 -3.08
CA ALA A 92 -3.69 3.87 -4.45
C ALA A 92 -3.20 5.18 -5.10
N SER A 93 -3.27 6.30 -4.38
CA SER A 93 -2.74 7.59 -4.84
C SER A 93 -1.22 7.54 -5.07
N ASN A 94 -0.47 6.95 -4.14
CA ASN A 94 0.97 6.76 -4.29
C ASN A 94 1.34 5.91 -5.51
N ILE A 95 0.60 4.82 -5.77
CA ILE A 95 0.82 3.95 -6.92
C ILE A 95 0.61 4.72 -8.23
N ILE A 96 -0.48 5.50 -8.32
CA ILE A 96 -0.79 6.30 -9.50
C ILE A 96 0.31 7.33 -9.74
N GLU A 97 0.73 8.06 -8.70
CA GLU A 97 1.77 9.08 -8.84
C GLU A 97 3.12 8.46 -9.22
N LYS A 98 3.47 7.33 -8.63
CA LYS A 98 4.69 6.60 -8.99
C LYS A 98 4.66 6.13 -10.45
N ALA A 99 3.54 5.56 -10.90
CA ALA A 99 3.37 5.14 -12.28
C ALA A 99 3.45 6.33 -13.26
N ARG A 100 2.92 7.50 -12.88
CA ARG A 100 3.03 8.73 -13.67
C ARG A 100 4.48 9.18 -13.81
N LEU A 101 5.21 9.25 -12.70
CA LEU A 101 6.63 9.65 -12.68
C LEU A 101 7.51 8.67 -13.47
N GLU A 102 7.29 7.37 -13.33
CA GLU A 102 7.99 6.35 -14.12
C GLU A 102 7.67 6.47 -15.61
N GLY A 103 6.40 6.73 -15.97
CA GLY A 103 5.99 6.99 -17.34
C GLY A 103 6.67 8.21 -17.95
N GLU A 104 6.73 9.32 -17.21
CA GLU A 104 7.42 10.54 -17.63
C GLU A 104 8.92 10.31 -17.82
N ASP A 105 9.57 9.59 -16.91
CA ASP A 105 10.99 9.25 -17.02
C ASP A 105 11.28 8.38 -18.26
N ILE A 106 10.43 7.39 -18.55
CA ILE A 106 10.55 6.56 -19.77
C ILE A 106 10.45 7.42 -21.03
N VAL A 107 9.46 8.31 -21.10
CA VAL A 107 9.26 9.21 -22.24
C VAL A 107 10.47 10.14 -22.41
N ASN A 108 10.96 10.73 -21.32
CA ASN A 108 12.11 11.62 -21.35
C ASN A 108 13.38 10.89 -21.81
N LYS A 109 13.61 9.66 -21.34
CA LYS A 109 14.73 8.81 -21.79
C LYS A 109 14.62 8.45 -23.27
N ALA A 110 13.41 8.14 -23.75
CA ALA A 110 13.16 7.84 -25.16
C ALA A 110 13.45 9.06 -26.04
N ILE A 111 12.94 10.25 -25.66
CA ILE A 111 13.19 11.51 -26.37
C ILE A 111 14.69 11.84 -26.39
N SER A 112 15.37 11.75 -25.24
CA SER A 112 16.82 11.99 -25.16
C SER A 112 17.61 11.05 -26.08
N THR A 113 17.25 9.77 -26.10
CA THR A 113 17.90 8.77 -26.95
C THR A 113 17.64 9.02 -28.43
N ALA A 114 16.39 9.37 -28.79
CA ALA A 114 16.03 9.72 -30.16
C ALA A 114 16.82 10.95 -30.64
N ASN A 115 16.87 12.01 -29.81
CA ASN A 115 17.63 13.23 -30.12
C ASN A 115 19.12 12.94 -30.31
N LYS A 116 19.72 12.09 -29.46
CA LYS A 116 21.12 11.65 -29.62
C LYS A 116 21.34 10.91 -30.94
N LYS A 117 20.42 10.02 -31.34
CA LYS A 117 20.50 9.30 -32.62
C LYS A 117 20.36 10.25 -33.81
N ILE A 118 19.40 11.18 -33.75
CA ILE A 118 19.20 12.19 -34.79
C ILE A 118 20.44 13.07 -34.94
N ALA A 119 21.02 13.54 -33.83
CA ALA A 119 22.24 14.35 -33.86
C ALA A 119 23.41 13.60 -34.50
N LYS A 120 23.62 12.32 -34.13
CA LYS A 120 24.65 11.48 -34.76
C LYS A 120 24.41 11.31 -36.27
N SER A 121 23.17 11.04 -36.67
CA SER A 121 22.81 10.87 -38.09
C SER A 121 23.04 12.16 -38.88
N LYS A 122 22.71 13.33 -38.32
CA LYS A 122 22.96 14.63 -38.95
C LYS A 122 24.45 14.88 -39.16
N ASN A 123 25.27 14.62 -38.13
CA ASN A 123 26.72 14.78 -38.24
C ASN A 123 27.31 13.85 -39.32
N TYR A 124 26.85 12.60 -39.39
CA TYR A 124 27.28 11.66 -40.43
C TYR A 124 26.88 12.12 -41.84
N LEU A 125 25.65 12.60 -42.00
CA LEU A 125 25.16 13.17 -43.27
C LEU A 125 26.02 14.37 -43.71
N GLN A 126 26.35 15.27 -42.79
CA GLN A 126 27.18 16.43 -43.09
C GLN A 126 28.58 16.03 -43.54
N LEU A 127 29.20 15.04 -42.89
CA LEU A 127 30.50 14.51 -43.30
C LEU A 127 30.43 13.89 -44.70
N LEU A 128 29.40 13.08 -44.96
CA LEU A 128 29.22 12.43 -46.26
C LEU A 128 29.00 13.45 -47.38
N GLU A 129 28.23 14.51 -47.13
CA GLU A 129 27.99 15.58 -48.08
C GLU A 129 29.29 16.33 -48.41
N HIS A 130 30.10 16.64 -47.40
CA HIS A 130 31.41 17.24 -47.58
C HIS A 130 32.34 16.35 -48.42
N ASP A 131 32.40 15.06 -48.12
CA ASP A 131 33.23 14.10 -48.87
C ASP A 131 32.75 13.95 -50.32
N TYR A 132 31.44 13.95 -50.55
CA TYR A 132 30.86 13.92 -51.89
C TYR A 132 31.25 15.15 -52.71
N VAL A 133 31.18 16.36 -52.13
CA VAL A 133 31.60 17.59 -52.79
C VAL A 133 33.10 17.54 -53.12
N ASN A 134 33.93 17.09 -52.18
CA ASN A 134 35.37 16.96 -52.41
C ASN A 134 35.71 15.97 -53.53
N LEU A 135 35.04 14.81 -53.57
CA LEU A 135 35.23 13.83 -54.65
C LEU A 135 34.79 14.39 -56.01
N LYS A 136 33.69 15.14 -56.04
CA LYS A 136 33.20 15.81 -57.25
C LYS A 136 34.20 16.82 -57.78
N GLU A 137 34.78 17.64 -56.91
CA GLU A 137 35.83 18.60 -57.31
C GLU A 137 37.11 17.89 -57.75
N ARG A 138 37.56 16.85 -57.03
CA ARG A 138 38.71 16.03 -57.46
C ARG A 138 38.50 15.42 -58.84
N LYS A 139 37.31 14.89 -59.13
CA LYS A 139 36.94 14.39 -60.46
C LYS A 139 37.04 15.48 -61.52
N LYS A 140 36.51 16.68 -61.25
CA LYS A 140 36.55 17.81 -62.18
C LYS A 140 37.98 18.24 -62.50
N VAL A 141 38.81 18.36 -61.47
CA VAL A 141 40.24 18.68 -61.60
C VAL A 141 40.96 17.61 -62.41
N PHE A 142 40.72 16.33 -62.11
CA PHE A 142 41.32 15.22 -62.85
C PHE A 142 40.98 15.27 -64.35
N ILE A 143 39.70 15.47 -64.70
CA ILE A 143 39.27 15.57 -66.10
C ILE A 143 39.97 16.75 -66.81
N SER A 144 40.06 17.91 -66.15
CA SER A 144 40.75 19.09 -66.69
C SER A 144 42.26 18.85 -66.90
N GLN A 145 42.92 18.22 -65.92
CA GLN A 145 44.34 17.87 -66.04
C GLN A 145 44.59 16.83 -67.14
N PHE A 146 43.70 15.85 -67.28
CA PHE A 146 43.80 14.81 -68.29
C PHE A 146 43.60 15.37 -69.71
N SER A 147 42.58 16.22 -69.91
CA SER A 147 42.36 16.87 -71.19
C SER A 147 43.52 17.79 -71.58
N ALA A 148 44.07 18.56 -70.64
CA ALA A 148 45.24 19.39 -70.89
C ALA A 148 46.47 18.58 -71.33
N LYS A 149 46.73 17.43 -70.69
CA LYS A 149 47.81 16.52 -71.10
C LYS A 149 47.60 15.95 -72.51
N ILE A 150 46.38 15.53 -72.84
CA ILE A 150 46.05 15.04 -74.19
C ILE A 150 46.27 16.15 -75.23
N SER A 151 45.79 17.35 -74.97
CA SER A 151 45.97 18.49 -75.87
C SER A 151 47.46 18.79 -76.11
N ALA A 152 48.29 18.77 -75.06
CA ALA A 152 49.74 18.96 -75.18
C ALA A 152 50.42 17.85 -76.01
N LEU A 153 50.04 16.58 -75.80
CA LEU A 153 50.56 15.47 -76.61
C LEU A 153 50.16 15.59 -78.09
N LEU A 154 48.93 16.02 -78.36
CA LEU A 154 48.45 16.27 -79.73
C LEU A 154 49.21 17.42 -80.39
N GLU A 155 49.58 18.46 -79.65
CA GLU A 155 50.37 19.58 -80.15
C GLU A 155 51.78 19.14 -80.53
N LEU A 156 52.44 18.34 -79.68
CA LEU A 156 53.74 17.74 -79.98
C LEU A 156 53.71 16.87 -81.25
N LEU A 157 52.69 16.03 -81.43
CA LEU A 157 52.55 15.21 -82.65
C LEU A 157 52.33 16.06 -83.91
N LYS A 158 51.63 17.20 -83.80
CA LYS A 158 51.47 18.15 -84.91
C LYS A 158 52.77 18.86 -85.27
N GLU A 159 53.66 19.09 -84.30
CA GLU A 159 55.00 19.62 -84.58
C GLU A 159 55.91 18.56 -85.22
N ASP A 160 55.86 17.31 -84.76
CA ASP A 160 56.69 16.22 -85.31
C ASP A 160 56.31 15.86 -86.75
N SER A 161 55.02 15.88 -87.08
CA SER A 161 54.53 15.76 -88.47
C SER A 161 54.96 16.91 -89.39
N LYS A 162 55.22 18.11 -88.85
CA LYS A 162 55.83 19.22 -89.62
C LYS A 162 57.34 19.02 -89.80
N SER A 163 58.02 18.40 -88.84
CA SER A 163 59.44 18.04 -88.91
C SER A 163 59.73 16.93 -89.94
N ASN A 164 58.86 15.93 -90.05
CA ASN A 164 59.00 14.82 -91.01
C ASN A 164 58.87 15.20 -92.49
N ASN A 165 58.42 16.41 -92.83
CA ASN A 165 58.51 16.92 -94.21
C ASN A 165 59.94 17.36 -94.61
N CYS A 166 60.93 17.34 -93.71
CA CYS A 166 62.31 17.76 -94.00
C CYS A 166 63.34 16.63 -94.12
N THR A 167 63.00 15.34 -93.96
CA THR A 167 63.99 14.24 -94.03
C THR A 167 63.69 13.10 -95.01
N GLU A 168 62.61 13.16 -95.78
CA GLU A 168 62.41 12.24 -96.92
C GLU A 168 62.88 12.86 -98.25
N LYS A 169 64.20 13.09 -98.37
CA LYS A 169 64.88 13.18 -99.67
C LYS A 169 66.23 12.49 -99.61
N LYS A 170 66.24 11.22 -100.05
CA LYS A 170 67.24 10.57 -100.93
C LYS A 170 67.35 9.10 -100.59
N TRP A 171 66.60 8.26 -101.32
CA TRP A 171 67.10 6.98 -101.82
C TRP A 171 66.37 6.70 -103.14
N HIS A 172 66.99 7.05 -104.27
CA HIS A 172 67.07 6.27 -105.50
C HIS A 172 67.94 7.03 -106.53
N THR A 173 69.12 6.46 -106.80
CA THR A 173 69.90 6.47 -108.05
C THR A 173 68.97 6.13 -109.24
N GLU A 174 69.06 6.70 -110.43
CA GLU A 174 70.17 6.94 -111.37
C GLU A 174 69.82 8.15 -112.27
#